data_AF-A0AAJ2AC24-F1
#
_entry.id   AF-A0AAJ2AC24-F1
#
_cell.length_a   1.000
_cell.length_b   1.000
_cell.length_c   1.000
_cell.angle_alpha   90.00
_cell.angle_beta   90.00
_cell.angle_gamma   90.00
#
_symmetry.space_group_name_H-M   'P 1'
#
loop_
_entity.id
_entity.type
_entity.pdbx_description
1 polymer ?
#
loop_
_entity_poly.entity_id
_entity_poly.type
_entity_poly.pdbx_seq_one_letter_code
_entity_poly.pdbx_strand_id
1 'polypeptide(L)'
;MQRGLPAKGSQILPYKRLIIEADWVDSRSPLKRVPFTSTLVNRHDNGVVSEQSVTTAGDSAVTWAYFRTYYRMADLRSQELWGDSQIGMANLKDSTAIRATPQTLVKGAEFDMSVPQPSRKGEKRMQCRVGNTKPAFDVFASLTGSAVETHCSVATQSGFVVEYDGVWLTDYNVDLTLKYREESGTTDVVFRNISIEPNPSFKVRGSSVEDAARNPQRKQRRAAAVDEMPQICFSC
;
A
#
# COMPACT_ATOMS: atom_id res chain seq x y z
N MET A 1 16.82 -2.07 15.20
CA MET A 1 16.16 -2.05 13.87
C MET A 1 16.59 -0.91 12.94
N GLN A 2 17.46 0.04 13.34
CA GLN A 2 17.92 1.10 12.42
C GLN A 2 18.96 0.66 11.35
N ARG A 3 19.65 -0.47 11.55
CA ARG A 3 20.63 -0.96 10.57
C ARG A 3 19.90 -1.52 9.35
N GLY A 4 20.15 -0.94 8.18
CA GLY A 4 19.60 -1.38 6.90
C GLY A 4 18.43 -0.55 6.36
N LEU A 5 17.94 0.45 7.11
CA LEU A 5 16.92 1.38 6.62
C LEU A 5 17.57 2.60 5.97
N PRO A 6 16.94 3.21 4.95
CA PRO A 6 17.42 4.44 4.36
C PRO A 6 17.49 5.61 5.37
N ALA A 7 18.35 6.58 5.09
CA ALA A 7 18.45 7.80 5.89
C ALA A 7 17.16 8.63 5.80
N LYS A 8 16.88 9.42 6.84
CA LYS A 8 15.78 10.39 6.85
C LYS A 8 15.86 11.32 5.63
N GLY A 9 14.76 11.52 4.92
CA GLY A 9 14.69 12.37 3.73
C GLY A 9 15.19 11.74 2.42
N SER A 10 15.73 10.52 2.45
CA SER A 10 16.29 9.87 1.25
C SER A 10 15.25 9.20 0.34
N GLN A 11 14.05 8.94 0.84
CA GLN A 11 12.96 8.29 0.10
C GLN A 11 11.64 8.98 0.46
N ILE A 12 11.37 10.07 -0.24
CA ILE A 12 10.19 10.93 -0.04
C ILE A 12 9.00 10.30 -0.77
N LEU A 13 7.92 10.01 -0.03
CA LEU A 13 6.65 9.54 -0.58
C LEU A 13 5.72 10.74 -0.88
N PRO A 14 4.73 10.60 -1.79
CA PRO A 14 3.86 11.70 -2.20
C PRO A 14 2.89 12.19 -1.11
N TYR A 15 2.81 11.49 0.01
CA TYR A 15 1.94 11.82 1.14
C TYR A 15 2.70 11.90 2.45
N LYS A 16 2.17 12.70 3.37
CA LYS A 16 2.51 12.68 4.79
C LYS A 16 1.59 11.73 5.55
N ARG A 17 0.31 11.79 5.22
CA ARG A 17 -0.74 10.95 5.79
C ARG A 17 -1.66 10.45 4.67
N LEU A 18 -2.07 9.20 4.77
CA LEU A 18 -3.08 8.59 3.90
C LEU A 18 -4.11 7.93 4.82
N ILE A 19 -5.38 8.27 4.66
CA ILE A 19 -6.48 7.70 5.46
C ILE A 19 -7.38 6.91 4.54
N ILE A 20 -7.59 5.64 4.88
CA ILE A 20 -8.40 4.69 4.15
C ILE A 20 -9.61 4.35 5.01
N GLU A 21 -10.79 4.51 4.47
CA GLU A 21 -12.04 4.08 5.08
C GLU A 21 -12.58 2.91 4.27
N ALA A 22 -12.81 1.78 4.93
CA ALA A 22 -13.24 0.56 4.26
C ALA A 22 -14.17 -0.29 5.13
N ASP A 23 -14.82 -1.25 4.50
CA ASP A 23 -15.62 -2.28 5.13
C ASP A 23 -14.97 -3.64 4.91
N TRP A 24 -14.95 -4.47 5.95
CA TRP A 24 -14.90 -5.92 5.76
C TRP A 24 -16.29 -6.44 5.48
N VAL A 25 -16.40 -7.27 4.45
CA VAL A 25 -17.65 -7.90 4.02
C VAL A 25 -17.43 -9.40 3.93
N ASP A 26 -17.97 -10.15 4.89
CA ASP A 26 -17.95 -11.63 4.85
C ASP A 26 -18.91 -12.11 3.75
N SER A 27 -18.41 -12.94 2.83
CA SER A 27 -19.18 -13.47 1.71
C SER A 27 -20.42 -14.28 2.14
N ARG A 28 -20.40 -14.85 3.35
CA ARG A 28 -21.52 -15.61 3.94
C ARG A 28 -22.55 -14.72 4.62
N SER A 29 -22.21 -13.46 4.88
CA SER A 29 -23.13 -12.47 5.46
C SER A 29 -22.91 -11.09 4.84
N PRO A 30 -23.19 -10.90 3.53
CA PRO A 30 -22.83 -9.67 2.82
C PRO A 30 -23.50 -8.39 3.35
N LEU A 31 -24.61 -8.55 4.08
CA LEU A 31 -25.32 -7.44 4.73
C LEU A 31 -24.64 -6.98 6.03
N LYS A 32 -23.76 -7.81 6.62
CA LYS A 32 -22.99 -7.46 7.81
C LYS A 32 -21.65 -6.89 7.38
N ARG A 33 -21.56 -5.56 7.42
CA ARG A 33 -20.32 -4.83 7.15
C ARG A 33 -19.66 -4.43 8.45
N VAL A 34 -18.36 -4.64 8.54
CA VAL A 34 -17.55 -4.17 9.67
C VAL A 34 -16.68 -3.02 9.18
N PRO A 35 -17.04 -1.76 9.51
CA PRO A 35 -16.27 -0.61 9.08
C PRO A 35 -14.96 -0.53 9.85
N PHE A 36 -13.90 -0.14 9.15
CA PHE A 36 -12.61 0.18 9.73
C PHE A 36 -11.98 1.39 9.03
N THR A 37 -11.02 1.99 9.73
CA THR A 37 -10.18 3.07 9.21
C THR A 37 -8.72 2.69 9.37
N SER A 38 -7.94 2.77 8.29
CA SER A 38 -6.47 2.70 8.31
C SER A 38 -5.88 4.09 8.11
N THR A 39 -5.02 4.52 9.03
CA THR A 39 -4.22 5.74 8.92
C THR A 39 -2.75 5.38 8.73
N LEU A 40 -2.22 5.74 7.56
CA LEU A 40 -0.83 5.52 7.18
C LEU A 40 -0.06 6.84 7.27
N VAL A 41 1.13 6.81 7.85
CA VAL A 41 1.96 7.99 8.09
C VAL A 41 3.39 7.76 7.60
N ASN A 42 3.82 8.63 6.69
CA ASN A 42 5.22 8.77 6.29
C ASN A 42 5.84 9.95 7.07
N ARG A 43 6.47 9.64 8.21
CA ARG A 43 6.97 10.67 9.14
C ARG A 43 8.38 11.16 8.83
N HIS A 44 9.19 10.31 8.21
CA HIS A 44 10.64 10.49 8.13
C HIS A 44 11.17 10.57 6.71
N ASP A 45 10.33 10.38 5.69
CA ASP A 45 10.75 10.43 4.29
C ASP A 45 11.95 9.50 4.01
N ASN A 46 11.94 8.34 4.66
CA ASN A 46 12.93 7.27 4.46
C ASN A 46 12.28 6.00 3.90
N GLY A 47 11.05 6.13 3.37
CA GLY A 47 10.25 5.02 2.83
C GLY A 47 9.66 4.09 3.90
N VAL A 48 9.86 4.36 5.19
CA VAL A 48 9.18 3.63 6.27
C VAL A 48 7.80 4.23 6.50
N VAL A 49 6.79 3.38 6.52
CA VAL A 49 5.40 3.76 6.74
C VAL A 49 4.93 3.17 8.06
N SER A 50 4.26 3.98 8.88
CA SER A 50 3.53 3.51 10.07
C SER A 50 2.05 3.48 9.76
N GLU A 51 1.39 2.37 10.05
CA GLU A 51 -0.05 2.22 9.90
C GLU A 51 -0.71 1.92 11.23
N GLN A 52 -1.88 2.53 11.40
CA GLN A 52 -2.85 2.22 12.44
C GLN A 52 -4.20 1.93 11.78
N SER A 53 -4.70 0.73 11.96
CA SER A 53 -6.03 0.31 11.55
C SER A 53 -6.91 0.12 12.77
N VAL A 54 -8.14 0.61 12.75
CA VAL A 54 -9.09 0.45 13.86
C VAL A 54 -10.49 0.17 13.34
N THR A 55 -11.19 -0.76 13.96
CA THR A 55 -12.65 -0.87 13.85
C THR A 55 -13.29 -0.14 15.02
N THR A 56 -14.45 0.45 14.78
CA THR A 56 -15.33 0.94 15.84
C THR A 56 -16.59 0.10 15.88
N ALA A 57 -17.01 -0.34 17.07
CA ALA A 57 -18.35 -0.86 17.28
C ALA A 57 -19.20 0.19 17.99
N GLY A 58 -20.37 0.50 17.44
CA GLY A 58 -21.40 1.32 18.10
C GLY A 58 -20.83 2.53 18.83
N ASP A 59 -20.96 2.54 20.16
CA ASP A 59 -20.58 3.59 21.13
C ASP A 59 -19.06 3.87 21.21
N SER A 60 -18.34 3.85 20.09
CA SER A 60 -16.92 4.20 19.95
C SER A 60 -15.93 3.24 20.61
N ALA A 61 -16.36 2.06 21.05
CA ALA A 61 -15.45 1.04 21.56
C ALA A 61 -14.64 0.42 20.41
N VAL A 62 -13.30 0.43 20.52
CA VAL A 62 -12.41 -0.22 19.57
C VAL A 62 -12.50 -1.73 19.78
N THR A 63 -13.03 -2.45 18.80
CA THR A 63 -13.13 -3.92 18.85
C THR A 63 -11.91 -4.63 18.28
N TRP A 64 -11.22 -3.96 17.35
CA TRP A 64 -9.98 -4.39 16.77
C TRP A 64 -9.10 -3.18 16.48
N ALA A 65 -7.81 -3.33 16.77
CA ALA A 65 -6.80 -2.40 16.30
C ALA A 65 -5.58 -3.15 15.82
N TYR A 66 -5.00 -2.69 14.74
CA TYR A 66 -3.75 -3.20 14.21
C TYR A 66 -2.78 -2.06 13.98
N PHE A 67 -1.58 -2.20 14.51
CA PHE A 67 -0.50 -1.25 14.35
C PHE A 67 0.61 -1.95 13.61
N ARG A 68 1.13 -1.36 12.54
CA ARG A 68 2.34 -1.88 11.88
C ARG A 68 3.28 -0.76 11.48
N THR A 69 4.55 -1.12 11.34
CA THR A 69 5.57 -0.30 10.70
C THR A 69 6.27 -1.17 9.69
N TYR A 70 6.35 -0.70 8.45
CA TYR A 70 6.88 -1.49 7.35
C TYR A 70 7.78 -0.65 6.44
N TYR A 71 8.69 -1.31 5.74
CA TYR A 71 9.54 -0.72 4.72
C TYR A 71 9.41 -1.55 3.45
N ARG A 72 8.95 -0.93 2.35
CA ARG A 72 8.50 -1.67 1.17
C ARG A 72 7.45 -2.71 1.59
N MET A 73 7.57 -3.97 1.18
CA MET A 73 6.64 -5.02 1.59
C MET A 73 7.09 -5.77 2.86
N ALA A 74 8.20 -5.34 3.49
CA ALA A 74 8.67 -5.98 4.73
C ALA A 74 8.05 -5.30 5.96
N ASP A 75 7.19 -6.04 6.66
CA ASP A 75 6.76 -5.66 8.01
C ASP A 75 7.95 -5.69 8.96
N LEU A 76 8.25 -4.55 9.58
CA LEU A 76 9.34 -4.41 10.55
C LEU A 76 8.85 -4.73 11.96
N ARG A 77 7.64 -4.27 12.28
CA ARG A 77 7.02 -4.43 13.59
C ARG A 77 5.51 -4.37 13.44
N SER A 78 4.79 -5.15 14.23
CA SER A 78 3.34 -5.08 14.28
C SER A 78 2.80 -5.40 15.66
N GLN A 79 1.55 -5.02 15.90
CA GLN A 79 0.80 -5.37 17.10
C GLN A 79 -0.68 -5.39 16.75
N GLU A 80 -1.35 -6.46 17.16
CA GLU A 80 -2.79 -6.63 16.99
C GLU A 80 -3.47 -6.66 18.36
N LEU A 81 -4.57 -5.93 18.47
CA LEU A 81 -5.47 -5.91 19.61
C LEU A 81 -6.84 -6.42 19.14
N TRP A 82 -7.43 -7.35 19.88
CA TRP A 82 -8.73 -7.92 19.58
C TRP A 82 -9.55 -8.05 20.86
N GLY A 83 -10.53 -7.16 21.06
CA GLY A 83 -11.20 -7.01 22.37
C GLY A 83 -10.17 -6.82 23.50
N ASP A 84 -10.28 -7.63 24.56
CA ASP A 84 -9.34 -7.61 25.70
C ASP A 84 -8.05 -8.42 25.45
N SER A 85 -7.94 -9.10 24.31
CA SER A 85 -6.76 -9.88 23.95
C SER A 85 -5.71 -8.99 23.28
N GLN A 86 -4.56 -8.86 23.94
CA GLN A 86 -3.38 -8.21 23.39
C GLN A 86 -2.36 -9.26 22.94
N ILE A 87 -2.01 -9.24 21.66
CA ILE A 87 -0.89 -10.03 21.17
C ILE A 87 0.39 -9.26 21.47
N GLY A 88 1.40 -9.99 21.95
CA GLY A 88 2.73 -9.45 22.17
C GLY A 88 3.24 -8.76 20.91
N MET A 89 3.89 -7.62 21.09
CA MET A 89 4.43 -6.82 20.01
C MET A 89 5.41 -7.61 19.14
N ALA A 90 5.06 -7.77 17.87
CA ALA A 90 5.80 -8.55 16.91
C ALA A 90 6.95 -7.73 16.32
N ASN A 91 8.13 -8.33 16.19
CA ASN A 91 9.30 -7.68 15.63
C ASN A 91 9.94 -8.58 14.56
N LEU A 92 10.36 -7.98 13.45
CA LEU A 92 11.18 -8.65 12.46
C LEU A 92 12.54 -8.97 13.06
N LYS A 93 12.82 -10.26 13.23
CA LYS A 93 14.05 -10.73 13.89
C LYS A 93 15.28 -10.59 13.00
N ASP A 94 15.12 -10.81 11.70
CA ASP A 94 16.22 -10.79 10.74
C ASP A 94 16.12 -9.60 9.78
N SER A 95 17.01 -8.62 9.96
CA SER A 95 17.09 -7.45 9.09
C SER A 95 17.52 -7.78 7.65
N THR A 96 18.08 -8.97 7.38
CA THR A 96 18.36 -9.38 6.00
C THR A 96 17.10 -9.63 5.19
N ALA A 97 15.98 -9.95 5.86
CA ALA A 97 14.67 -10.09 5.23
C ALA A 97 14.18 -8.79 4.57
N ILE A 98 14.64 -7.62 5.04
CA ILE A 98 14.36 -6.32 4.41
C ILE A 98 14.98 -6.25 3.00
N ARG A 99 16.16 -6.87 2.81
CA ARG A 99 16.84 -6.93 1.51
C ARG A 99 16.29 -8.03 0.61
N ALA A 100 15.65 -9.05 1.18
CA ALA A 100 15.04 -10.15 0.44
C ALA A 100 13.73 -9.72 -0.26
N THR A 101 13.08 -8.65 0.22
CA THR A 101 11.89 -8.11 -0.43
C THR A 101 12.23 -7.61 -1.84
N PRO A 102 11.46 -8.00 -2.87
CA PRO A 102 11.75 -7.61 -4.24
C PRO A 102 11.78 -6.09 -4.39
N GLN A 103 12.80 -5.58 -5.08
CA GLN A 103 12.89 -4.16 -5.41
C GLN A 103 12.01 -3.79 -6.61
N THR A 104 11.70 -4.79 -7.44
CA THR A 104 10.88 -4.65 -8.64
C THR A 104 9.92 -5.83 -8.67
N LEU A 105 8.63 -5.56 -8.85
CA LEU A 105 7.59 -6.57 -8.92
C LEU A 105 7.38 -6.98 -10.37
N VAL A 106 7.96 -8.12 -10.75
CA VAL A 106 7.84 -8.68 -12.09
C VAL A 106 6.69 -9.68 -12.11
N LYS A 107 5.74 -9.51 -13.03
CA LYS A 107 4.59 -10.41 -13.18
C LYS A 107 5.02 -11.88 -13.22
N GLY A 108 4.35 -12.69 -12.43
CA GLY A 108 4.59 -14.14 -12.31
C GLY A 108 5.72 -14.51 -11.34
N ALA A 109 6.54 -13.57 -10.89
CA ALA A 109 7.59 -13.84 -9.92
C ALA A 109 7.01 -14.19 -8.55
N GLU A 110 7.71 -15.07 -7.84
CA GLU A 110 7.39 -15.45 -6.47
C GLU A 110 8.48 -14.93 -5.51
N PHE A 111 8.08 -14.60 -4.29
CA PHE A 111 8.98 -14.15 -3.25
C PHE A 111 8.42 -14.46 -1.86
N ASP A 112 9.32 -14.68 -0.92
CA ASP A 112 8.99 -14.93 0.47
C ASP A 112 9.16 -13.65 1.30
N MET A 113 8.21 -13.41 2.20
CA MET A 113 8.30 -12.39 3.22
C MET A 113 8.36 -13.03 4.60
N SER A 114 9.28 -12.56 5.43
CA SER A 114 9.36 -12.98 6.82
C SER A 114 8.27 -12.28 7.63
N VAL A 115 7.57 -13.03 8.49
CA VAL A 115 6.52 -12.48 9.36
C VAL A 115 7.13 -12.08 10.70
N PRO A 116 6.93 -10.84 11.19
CA PRO A 116 7.35 -10.42 12.53
C PRO A 116 6.87 -11.37 13.63
N GLN A 117 7.68 -11.54 14.69
CA GLN A 117 7.40 -12.49 15.77
C GLN A 117 7.31 -11.80 17.15
N PRO A 118 6.42 -12.25 18.05
CA PRO A 118 5.46 -13.34 17.87
C PRO A 118 4.32 -12.96 16.92
N SER A 119 3.83 -13.91 16.14
CA SER A 119 2.64 -13.75 15.30
C SER A 119 1.42 -14.40 15.95
N ARG A 120 0.21 -13.98 15.56
CA ARG A 120 -1.06 -14.38 16.20
C ARG A 120 -1.33 -15.88 16.12
N LYS A 121 -1.18 -16.47 14.95
CA LYS A 121 -1.43 -17.89 14.69
C LYS A 121 -0.13 -18.66 14.44
N GLY A 122 1.01 -18.13 14.88
CA GLY A 122 2.33 -18.75 14.73
C GLY A 122 2.86 -18.76 13.29
N GLU A 123 2.33 -17.90 12.43
CA GLU A 123 2.81 -17.65 11.08
C GLU A 123 4.28 -17.23 11.09
N LYS A 124 5.12 -17.80 10.23
CA LYS A 124 6.56 -17.46 10.16
C LYS A 124 6.97 -16.82 8.85
N ARG A 125 6.30 -17.19 7.77
CA ARG A 125 6.62 -16.81 6.40
C ARG A 125 5.35 -16.69 5.59
N MET A 126 5.26 -15.63 4.81
CA MET A 126 4.23 -15.42 3.81
C MET A 126 4.85 -15.58 2.43
N GLN A 127 4.29 -16.45 1.60
CA GLN A 127 4.71 -16.64 0.22
C GLN A 127 3.82 -15.78 -0.67
N CYS A 128 4.42 -15.01 -1.57
CA CYS A 128 3.68 -14.12 -2.46
C CYS A 128 4.04 -14.35 -3.92
N ARG A 129 3.06 -14.15 -4.79
CA ARG A 129 3.20 -14.15 -6.24
C ARG A 129 2.71 -12.83 -6.82
N VAL A 130 3.48 -12.28 -7.74
CA VAL A 130 3.14 -11.04 -8.45
C VAL A 130 2.14 -11.32 -9.57
N GLY A 131 1.02 -10.61 -9.55
CA GLY A 131 -0.03 -10.65 -10.57
C GLY A 131 0.17 -9.61 -11.68
N ASN A 132 -0.92 -9.07 -12.21
CA ASN A 132 -0.86 -8.04 -13.24
C ASN A 132 -0.55 -6.66 -12.65
N THR A 133 -0.09 -5.75 -13.51
CA THR A 133 -0.04 -4.33 -13.19
C THR A 133 -1.23 -3.64 -13.83
N LYS A 134 -1.93 -2.81 -13.07
CA LYS A 134 -3.04 -1.97 -13.53
C LYS A 134 -2.87 -0.53 -13.04
N PRO A 135 -3.56 0.44 -13.63
CA PRO A 135 -3.62 1.78 -13.08
C PRO A 135 -4.16 1.78 -11.64
N ALA A 136 -3.58 2.59 -10.75
CA ALA A 136 -4.03 2.65 -9.37
C ALA A 136 -5.45 3.20 -9.22
N PHE A 137 -5.92 4.02 -10.18
CA PHE A 137 -7.29 4.54 -10.18
C PHE A 137 -8.35 3.44 -10.33
N ASP A 138 -8.00 2.27 -10.88
CA ASP A 138 -8.88 1.10 -10.94
C ASP A 138 -9.10 0.47 -9.55
N VAL A 139 -8.20 0.73 -8.60
CA VAL A 139 -8.36 0.30 -7.20
C VAL A 139 -9.24 1.31 -6.45
N PHE A 140 -8.93 2.59 -6.58
CA PHE A 140 -9.75 3.68 -6.04
C PHE A 140 -9.47 4.97 -6.81
N ALA A 141 -10.53 5.71 -7.16
CA ALA A 141 -10.45 6.81 -8.12
C ALA A 141 -9.48 7.96 -7.76
N SER A 142 -9.22 8.19 -6.47
CA SER A 142 -8.27 9.24 -6.02
C SER A 142 -6.79 8.84 -6.15
N LEU A 143 -6.49 7.58 -6.45
CA LEU A 143 -5.13 7.06 -6.57
C LEU A 143 -4.57 7.29 -7.97
N THR A 144 -3.26 7.50 -8.03
CA THR A 144 -2.50 7.72 -9.27
C THR A 144 -1.36 6.70 -9.42
N GLY A 145 -0.75 6.61 -10.60
CA GLY A 145 0.35 5.67 -10.82
C GLY A 145 -0.11 4.23 -10.99
N SER A 146 0.68 3.28 -10.51
CA SER A 146 0.47 1.85 -10.75
C SER A 146 0.09 1.09 -9.47
N ALA A 147 -0.80 0.12 -9.65
CA ALA A 147 -1.14 -0.91 -8.68
C ALA A 147 -0.70 -2.27 -9.23
N VAL A 148 0.19 -2.95 -8.51
CA VAL A 148 0.66 -4.29 -8.87
C VAL A 148 -0.06 -5.31 -8.02
N GLU A 149 -0.78 -6.24 -8.64
CA GLU A 149 -1.50 -7.29 -7.94
C GLU A 149 -0.54 -8.24 -7.20
N THR A 150 -0.95 -8.67 -6.01
CA THR A 150 -0.19 -9.60 -5.17
C THR A 150 -1.13 -10.69 -4.67
N HIS A 151 -0.73 -11.94 -4.81
CA HIS A 151 -1.42 -13.10 -4.26
C HIS A 151 -0.50 -13.74 -3.23
N CYS A 152 -0.87 -13.65 -1.97
CA CYS A 152 -0.03 -14.13 -0.87
C CYS A 152 -0.74 -15.23 -0.09
N SER A 153 0.02 -16.16 0.46
CA SER A 153 -0.46 -17.20 1.36
C SER A 153 0.44 -17.31 2.58
N VAL A 154 -0.16 -17.65 3.72
CA VAL A 154 0.56 -17.84 4.97
C VAL A 154 0.00 -19.05 5.70
N ALA A 155 0.89 -19.97 6.05
CA ALA A 155 0.54 -21.13 6.86
C ALA A 155 0.59 -20.77 8.35
N THR A 156 -0.47 -21.11 9.08
CA THR A 156 -0.55 -21.00 10.53
C THR A 156 0.15 -22.20 11.18
N GLN A 157 0.44 -22.08 12.48
CA GLN A 157 0.98 -23.19 13.27
C GLN A 157 0.03 -24.39 13.34
N SER A 158 -1.28 -24.17 13.20
CA SER A 158 -2.29 -25.24 13.16
C SER A 158 -2.39 -25.91 11.78
N GLY A 159 -1.62 -25.46 10.78
CA GLY A 159 -1.61 -26.02 9.42
C GLY A 159 -2.65 -25.44 8.48
N PHE A 160 -3.47 -24.48 8.93
CA PHE A 160 -4.40 -23.76 8.05
C PHE A 160 -3.64 -22.75 7.20
N VAL A 161 -4.13 -22.52 5.98
CA VAL A 161 -3.58 -21.50 5.08
C VAL A 161 -4.56 -20.35 5.00
N VAL A 162 -4.05 -19.14 5.20
CA VAL A 162 -4.78 -17.91 4.90
C VAL A 162 -4.22 -17.35 3.60
N GLU A 163 -5.09 -17.03 2.65
CA GLU A 163 -4.74 -16.40 1.39
C GLU A 163 -5.16 -14.93 1.40
N TYR A 164 -4.35 -14.08 0.79
CA TYR A 164 -4.59 -12.65 0.63
C TYR A 164 -4.45 -12.29 -0.84
N ASP A 165 -5.47 -11.66 -1.40
CA ASP A 165 -5.36 -10.95 -2.66
C ASP A 165 -5.30 -9.45 -2.35
N GLY A 166 -4.28 -8.80 -2.90
CA GLY A 166 -4.00 -7.40 -2.64
C GLY A 166 -3.42 -6.70 -3.85
N VAL A 167 -3.10 -5.43 -3.64
CA VAL A 167 -2.33 -4.61 -4.58
C VAL A 167 -1.25 -3.86 -3.84
N TRP A 168 -0.07 -3.80 -4.45
CA TRP A 168 1.01 -2.91 -4.08
C TRP A 168 0.91 -1.62 -4.89
N LEU A 169 0.62 -0.51 -4.21
CA LEU A 169 0.62 0.84 -4.80
C LEU A 169 2.06 1.34 -4.88
N THR A 170 2.68 1.26 -6.06
CA THR A 170 4.13 1.50 -6.23
C THR A 170 4.55 2.89 -5.81
N ASP A 171 3.75 3.89 -6.16
CA ASP A 171 4.07 5.31 -5.97
C ASP A 171 3.86 5.74 -4.51
N TYR A 172 3.03 5.00 -3.78
CA TYR A 172 2.67 5.25 -2.40
C TYR A 172 3.48 4.37 -1.43
N ASN A 173 4.09 3.29 -1.92
CA ASN A 173 4.74 2.30 -1.07
C ASN A 173 3.76 1.79 0.01
N VAL A 174 2.57 1.40 -0.44
CA VAL A 174 1.44 0.94 0.37
C VAL A 174 0.92 -0.38 -0.20
N ASP A 175 0.80 -1.39 0.65
CA ASP A 175 0.03 -2.59 0.34
C ASP A 175 -1.44 -2.39 0.76
N LEU A 176 -2.36 -2.73 -0.13
CA LEU A 176 -3.79 -2.75 0.14
C LEU A 176 -4.29 -4.19 -0.02
N THR A 177 -4.84 -4.75 1.05
CA THR A 177 -5.59 -6.00 0.97
C THR A 177 -6.95 -5.72 0.34
N LEU A 178 -7.30 -6.48 -0.71
CA LEU A 178 -8.60 -6.41 -1.37
C LEU A 178 -9.52 -7.52 -0.88
N LYS A 179 -8.94 -8.66 -0.52
CA LYS A 179 -9.66 -9.87 -0.15
C LYS A 179 -8.75 -10.78 0.66
N TYR A 180 -9.31 -11.53 1.60
CA TYR A 180 -8.64 -12.67 2.18
C TYR A 180 -9.56 -13.87 2.30
N ARG A 181 -8.97 -15.07 2.25
CA ARG A 181 -9.66 -16.36 2.39
C ARG A 181 -9.00 -17.14 3.51
N GLU A 182 -9.82 -17.67 4.39
CA GLU A 182 -9.41 -18.63 5.41
C GLU A 182 -10.44 -19.76 5.49
N GLU A 183 -10.21 -20.75 6.34
CA GLU A 183 -11.11 -21.90 6.52
C GLU A 183 -12.56 -21.47 6.78
N SER A 184 -12.75 -20.37 7.52
CA SER A 184 -14.07 -19.86 7.86
C SER A 184 -14.81 -19.31 6.65
N GLY A 185 -14.12 -18.79 5.63
CA GLY A 185 -14.76 -18.22 4.45
C GLY A 185 -13.91 -17.15 3.78
N THR A 186 -14.56 -16.34 2.95
CA THR A 186 -13.95 -15.24 2.22
C THR A 186 -14.44 -13.92 2.77
N THR A 187 -13.53 -12.98 2.95
CA THR A 187 -13.85 -11.60 3.31
C THR A 187 -13.27 -10.66 2.27
N ASP A 188 -14.13 -9.82 1.70
CA ASP A 188 -13.72 -8.74 0.79
C ASP A 188 -13.50 -7.44 1.58
N VAL A 189 -12.57 -6.62 1.10
CA VAL A 189 -12.30 -5.26 1.59
C VAL A 189 -12.88 -4.26 0.59
N VAL A 190 -13.91 -3.54 1.01
CA VAL A 190 -14.59 -2.55 0.16
C VAL A 190 -14.18 -1.15 0.60
N PHE A 191 -13.39 -0.46 -0.22
CA PHE A 191 -12.98 0.93 0.05
C PHE A 191 -14.16 1.88 -0.18
N ARG A 192 -14.46 2.70 0.84
CA ARG A 192 -15.43 3.80 0.76
C ARG A 192 -14.75 5.12 0.38
N ASN A 193 -13.59 5.38 0.98
CA ASN A 193 -12.84 6.61 0.80
C ASN A 193 -11.34 6.39 0.97
N ILE A 194 -10.55 7.10 0.16
CA ILE A 194 -9.10 7.23 0.35
C ILE A 194 -8.74 8.70 0.24
N SER A 195 -8.29 9.28 1.36
CA SER A 195 -7.84 10.66 1.44
C SER A 195 -6.33 10.75 1.62
N ILE A 196 -5.72 11.71 0.95
CA ILE A 196 -4.27 11.88 0.89
C ILE A 196 -3.93 13.29 1.36
N GLU A 197 -3.17 13.39 2.46
CA GLU A 197 -2.50 14.61 2.87
C GLU A 197 -1.15 14.69 2.12
N PRO A 198 -0.98 15.63 1.18
CA PRO A 198 0.22 15.69 0.35
C PRO A 198 1.48 15.94 1.17
N ASN A 199 2.60 15.37 0.72
CA ASN A 199 3.90 15.71 1.28
C ASN A 199 4.48 16.97 0.61
N PRO A 200 4.64 18.10 1.31
CA PRO A 200 5.22 19.31 0.73
C PRO A 200 6.67 19.14 0.30
N SER A 201 7.38 18.14 0.83
CA SER A 201 8.75 17.82 0.43
C SER A 201 8.81 16.99 -0.86
N PHE A 202 7.68 16.41 -1.30
CA PHE A 202 7.62 15.64 -2.53
C PHE A 202 7.56 16.56 -3.74
N LYS A 203 8.63 16.53 -4.54
CA LYS A 203 8.71 17.26 -5.82
C LYS A 203 8.42 16.29 -6.95
N VAL A 204 7.37 16.54 -7.72
CA VAL A 204 7.13 15.83 -8.98
C VAL A 204 8.26 16.20 -9.93
N ARG A 205 9.09 15.23 -10.35
CA ARG A 205 10.07 15.46 -11.42
C ARG A 205 9.30 15.86 -12.69
N GLY A 206 9.33 17.14 -13.02
CA GLY A 206 8.76 17.67 -14.27
C GLY A 206 7.71 18.77 -14.14
N SER A 207 7.25 19.14 -12.93
CA SER A 207 6.41 20.32 -12.74
C SER A 207 6.98 21.24 -11.68
N SER A 208 7.93 22.08 -12.11
CA SER A 208 8.05 23.36 -11.43
C SER A 208 6.74 24.11 -11.75
N VAL A 209 5.87 24.19 -10.76
CA VAL A 209 4.70 25.09 -10.78
C VAL A 209 5.18 26.56 -10.73
N GLU A 210 6.46 26.79 -10.44
CA GLU A 210 7.10 28.10 -10.41
C GLU A 210 7.49 28.66 -11.80
N ASP A 211 7.69 27.83 -12.84
CA ASP A 211 8.02 28.34 -14.18
C ASP A 211 6.80 28.81 -14.99
N ALA A 212 5.59 28.36 -14.62
CA ALA A 212 4.36 28.74 -15.32
C ALA A 212 3.89 30.17 -15.00
N ALA A 213 4.28 30.70 -13.83
CA ALA A 213 3.90 32.04 -13.39
C ALA A 213 4.81 33.15 -13.94
N ARG A 214 5.98 32.80 -14.51
CA ARG A 214 7.01 33.79 -14.83
C ARG A 214 7.18 34.13 -16.31
N ASN A 215 6.49 33.45 -17.23
CA ASN A 215 6.63 33.79 -18.65
C ASN A 215 5.37 33.53 -19.51
N PRO A 216 4.47 34.54 -19.65
CA PRO A 216 3.28 34.43 -20.51
C PRO A 216 3.60 34.24 -22.01
N GLN A 217 4.84 34.46 -22.47
CA GLN A 217 5.19 34.30 -23.89
C GLN A 217 5.36 32.85 -24.35
N ARG A 218 5.47 31.87 -23.42
CA ARG A 218 5.65 30.46 -23.80
C ARG A 218 4.37 29.78 -24.29
N LYS A 219 3.19 30.34 -23.98
CA LYS A 219 1.90 29.84 -24.50
C LYS A 219 1.71 30.15 -26.00
N GLN A 220 2.18 31.31 -26.48
CA GLN A 220 2.02 31.69 -27.89
C GLN A 220 2.94 30.90 -28.84
N ARG A 221 4.14 30.50 -28.40
CA ARG A 221 5.04 29.68 -29.23
C ARG A 221 4.59 28.22 -29.40
N ARG A 222 3.81 27.66 -28.47
CA ARG A 222 3.25 26.31 -28.63
C ARG A 222 2.02 26.27 -29.53
N ALA A 223 1.24 27.34 -29.61
CA ALA A 223 0.12 27.43 -30.54
C ALA A 223 0.59 27.57 -32.00
N ALA A 224 1.66 28.33 -32.25
CA ALA A 224 2.19 28.52 -33.60
C ALA A 224 2.95 27.30 -34.18
N ALA A 225 3.45 26.39 -33.34
CA ALA A 225 4.21 25.22 -33.79
C ALA A 225 3.35 23.98 -34.11
N VAL A 226 2.03 24.06 -33.93
CA VAL A 226 1.10 22.97 -34.30
C VAL A 226 0.55 23.15 -35.72
N ASP A 227 0.65 24.37 -36.29
CA ASP A 227 0.20 24.67 -37.66
C ASP A 227 1.27 24.49 -38.75
N GLU A 228 2.52 24.15 -38.40
CA GLU A 228 3.59 23.85 -39.36
C GLU A 228 4.12 22.41 -39.19
N MET A 229 3.32 21.41 -39.54
CA MET A 229 3.83 20.07 -39.89
C MET A 229 3.40 19.74 -41.33
N PRO A 230 4.33 19.38 -42.24
CA PRO A 230 3.98 19.05 -43.62
C PRO A 230 3.28 17.68 -43.69
N GLN A 231 2.21 17.61 -44.49
CA GLN A 231 1.61 16.35 -44.92
C GLN A 231 2.62 15.55 -45.75
N ILE A 232 3.01 14.37 -45.26
CA ILE A 232 3.78 13.39 -46.05
C ILE A 232 2.78 12.46 -46.74
N CYS A 233 2.67 12.60 -48.06
CA CYS A 233 1.92 11.70 -48.93
C CYS A 233 2.63 10.35 -49.06
N PHE A 234 1.89 9.24 -48.93
CA PHE A 234 2.34 7.90 -49.33
C PHE A 234 1.59 7.47 -50.59
N SER A 235 2.32 7.40 -51.71
CA SER A 235 1.99 6.59 -52.89
C SER A 235 3.29 6.23 -53.62
N CYS A 236 3.63 4.94 -53.60
CA CYS A 236 4.22 4.14 -54.68
C CYS A 236 4.18 2.66 -54.27
#